data_AF-A0A520G547-F1
#
_entry.id   AF-A0A520G547-F1
#
_cell.length_a   1.000
_cell.length_b   1.000
_cell.length_c   1.000
_cell.angle_alpha   90.00
_cell.angle_beta   90.00
_cell.angle_gamma   90.00
#
_symmetry.space_group_name_H-M   'P 1'
#
loop_
_entity.id
_entity.type
_entity.pdbx_description
1 polymer ?
#
loop_
_entity_poly.entity_id
_entity_poly.type
_entity_poly.pdbx_seq_one_letter_code
_entity_poly.pdbx_strand_id
1 'polypeptide(L)'
;MVAGEPSGDLLAGLMLDGLHARWPAMQAVGIGGPQMLARGFQSWWPQEKLAVRGYIEVLRHYAEIAGIRRQLKARLLRERPELFVGVDAPDFNLDLEAGLRGRGMKTAHFVCPSIWAWRPERVEKLRAAADHVLCIFPFEPDLLAQHGIAASYVGHPLANVIPVTPDRAAARAALGLPPDAQVVALLPGSRRSEVRYLAARFFEAAAVMLRAQPALRFIAPVLPGLRTEVEQLLHASGMTGSVTLLDGRSHSALAACDVTLIASGTATLEAALFKRPMVIAYNMNRISWHLMQRQQMQPWVGLPNILCGEFVVPELLQDAATPAALAEATLAWLAAPAKVHALQQRFSTLHAELQRDTPTLCADAIQKVLEG
;
A
#
# COMPACT_ATOMS: atom_id res chain seq x y z
N MET A 1 18.82 -9.30 -5.06
CA MET A 1 17.55 -8.76 -4.53
C MET A 1 16.42 -9.09 -5.49
N VAL A 2 15.18 -9.17 -5.02
CA VAL A 2 13.99 -9.39 -5.87
C VAL A 2 12.86 -8.46 -5.47
N ALA A 3 12.45 -7.57 -6.38
CA ALA A 3 11.22 -6.79 -6.30
C ALA A 3 10.25 -7.25 -7.40
N GLY A 4 9.03 -7.63 -7.01
CA GLY A 4 8.02 -8.17 -7.93
C GLY A 4 6.99 -7.17 -8.45
N GLU A 5 6.93 -5.97 -7.86
CA GLU A 5 5.94 -4.93 -8.16
C GLU A 5 6.59 -3.53 -8.12
N PRO A 6 6.00 -2.51 -8.78
CA PRO A 6 6.52 -1.15 -8.77
C PRO A 6 6.70 -0.54 -7.37
N SER A 7 5.86 -0.91 -6.40
CA SER A 7 6.01 -0.53 -5.00
C SER A 7 7.30 -1.11 -4.40
N GLY A 8 7.55 -2.41 -4.60
CA GLY A 8 8.76 -3.09 -4.18
C GLY A 8 10.02 -2.51 -4.83
N ASP A 9 9.96 -2.12 -6.11
CA ASP A 9 11.07 -1.49 -6.83
C ASP A 9 11.46 -0.14 -6.22
N LEU A 10 10.47 0.69 -5.86
CA LEU A 10 10.71 1.94 -5.14
C LEU A 10 11.38 1.71 -3.78
N LEU A 11 10.86 0.76 -2.99
CA LEU A 11 11.39 0.44 -1.67
C LEU A 11 12.82 -0.09 -1.75
N ALA A 12 13.06 -1.05 -2.65
CA ALA A 12 14.36 -1.61 -2.91
C ALA A 12 15.36 -0.54 -3.38
N GLY A 13 14.92 0.41 -4.21
CA GLY A 13 15.72 1.57 -4.60
C GLY A 13 16.20 2.39 -3.41
N LEU A 14 15.31 2.75 -2.48
CA LEU A 14 15.70 3.50 -1.28
C LEU A 14 16.66 2.72 -0.37
N MET A 15 16.47 1.39 -0.27
CA MET A 15 17.43 0.53 0.42
C MET A 15 18.80 0.57 -0.27
N LEU A 16 18.86 0.48 -1.61
CA LEU A 16 20.11 0.54 -2.37
C LEU A 16 20.87 1.85 -2.12
N ASP A 17 20.19 2.98 -1.92
CA ASP A 17 20.86 4.25 -1.59
C ASP A 17 21.69 4.12 -0.29
N GLY A 18 21.12 3.51 0.75
CA GLY A 18 21.82 3.27 2.01
C GLY A 18 22.90 2.20 1.93
N LEU A 19 22.63 1.12 1.17
CA LEU A 19 23.60 0.05 0.98
C LEU A 19 24.84 0.52 0.19
N HIS A 20 24.68 1.32 -0.87
CA HIS A 20 25.82 1.87 -1.61
C HIS A 20 26.63 2.87 -0.78
N ALA A 21 25.98 3.66 0.08
CA ALA A 21 26.68 4.56 0.99
C ALA A 21 27.55 3.79 1.99
N ARG A 22 27.10 2.61 2.46
CA ARG A 22 27.84 1.75 3.38
C ARG A 22 28.91 0.89 2.68
N TRP A 23 28.59 0.35 1.52
CA TRP A 23 29.46 -0.55 0.74
C TRP A 23 29.58 -0.05 -0.72
N PRO A 24 30.44 0.94 -1.01
CA PRO A 24 30.53 1.53 -2.35
C PRO A 24 30.95 0.55 -3.46
N ALA A 25 31.61 -0.55 -3.10
CA ALA A 25 32.06 -1.58 -4.04
C ALA A 25 31.04 -2.72 -4.25
N MET A 26 29.87 -2.66 -3.59
CA MET A 26 28.89 -3.73 -3.68
C MET A 26 28.32 -3.86 -5.09
N GLN A 27 27.87 -5.08 -5.43
CA GLN A 27 27.11 -5.34 -6.64
C GLN A 27 25.72 -5.83 -6.26
N ALA A 28 24.70 -5.18 -6.80
CA ALA A 28 23.31 -5.57 -6.59
C ALA A 28 22.71 -6.13 -7.87
N VAL A 29 22.27 -7.38 -7.82
CA VAL A 29 21.76 -8.15 -8.95
C VAL A 29 20.44 -8.86 -8.63
N GLY A 30 19.65 -9.21 -9.64
CA GLY A 30 18.46 -10.06 -9.47
C GLY A 30 17.27 -9.61 -10.29
N ILE A 31 16.10 -9.43 -9.67
CA ILE A 31 14.87 -8.99 -10.34
C ILE A 31 14.50 -7.62 -9.78
N GLY A 32 14.39 -6.62 -10.65
CA GLY A 32 14.14 -5.24 -10.26
C GLY A 32 13.66 -4.39 -11.43
N GLY A 33 13.07 -3.26 -11.10
CA GLY A 33 12.47 -2.33 -12.04
C GLY A 33 13.30 -1.05 -12.24
N PRO A 34 12.69 -0.02 -12.83
CA PRO A 34 13.37 1.24 -13.17
C PRO A 34 14.02 1.96 -11.98
N GLN A 35 13.43 1.92 -10.78
CA GLN A 35 13.97 2.63 -9.61
C GLN A 35 15.25 1.98 -9.09
N MET A 36 15.30 0.65 -9.10
CA MET A 36 16.53 -0.09 -8.77
C MET A 36 17.59 0.09 -9.86
N LEU A 37 17.22 -0.03 -11.14
CA LEU A 37 18.12 0.15 -12.29
C LEU A 37 18.82 1.51 -12.27
N ALA A 38 18.09 2.58 -11.94
CA ALA A 38 18.62 3.94 -11.83
C ALA A 38 19.72 4.09 -10.76
N ARG A 39 19.83 3.13 -9.83
CA ARG A 39 20.80 3.09 -8.73
C ARG A 39 21.89 2.04 -8.96
N GLY A 40 22.11 1.61 -10.20
CA GLY A 40 23.17 0.65 -10.53
C GLY A 40 22.81 -0.82 -10.28
N PHE A 41 21.54 -1.14 -10.00
CA PHE A 41 21.09 -2.53 -9.92
C PHE A 41 21.14 -3.21 -11.29
N GLN A 42 21.73 -4.39 -11.39
CA GLN A 42 21.71 -5.19 -12.60
C GLN A 42 20.53 -6.18 -12.58
N SER A 43 19.54 -5.89 -13.43
CA SER A 43 18.36 -6.75 -13.58
C SER A 43 18.64 -7.93 -14.51
N TRP A 44 18.56 -9.15 -13.98
CA TRP A 44 18.62 -10.40 -14.74
C TRP A 44 17.28 -10.75 -15.39
N TRP A 45 16.18 -10.32 -14.77
CA TRP A 45 14.84 -10.38 -15.34
C TRP A 45 14.08 -9.09 -15.01
N PRO A 46 13.30 -8.55 -15.96
CA PRO A 46 12.44 -7.40 -15.70
C PRO A 46 11.37 -7.73 -14.65
N GLN A 47 11.08 -6.81 -13.73
CA GLN A 47 10.06 -6.99 -12.68
C GLN A 47 8.68 -7.32 -13.25
N GLU A 48 8.37 -6.84 -14.45
CA GLU A 48 7.07 -7.02 -15.12
C GLU A 48 6.76 -8.49 -15.39
N LYS A 49 7.78 -9.36 -15.38
CA LYS A 49 7.63 -10.82 -15.48
C LYS A 49 7.03 -11.45 -14.24
N LEU A 50 7.10 -10.79 -13.09
CA LEU A 50 6.48 -11.23 -11.85
C LEU A 50 5.09 -10.62 -11.63
N ALA A 51 4.74 -9.55 -12.35
CA ALA A 51 3.44 -8.89 -12.23
C ALA A 51 2.33 -9.71 -12.93
N VAL A 52 1.37 -10.24 -12.16
CA VAL A 52 0.25 -11.02 -12.70
C VAL A 52 -0.92 -10.10 -13.07
N ARG A 53 -1.35 -10.13 -14.34
CA ARG A 53 -2.56 -9.45 -14.83
C ARG A 53 -3.60 -10.49 -15.27
N GLY A 54 -4.83 -10.43 -14.74
CA GLY A 54 -5.98 -11.21 -15.22
C GLY A 54 -5.98 -12.72 -14.89
N TYR A 55 -7.13 -13.40 -15.05
CA TYR A 55 -7.41 -14.78 -14.53
C TYR A 55 -6.93 -15.96 -15.41
N ILE A 56 -6.99 -15.87 -16.74
CA ILE A 56 -6.58 -16.96 -17.66
C ILE A 56 -5.06 -16.92 -17.93
N GLU A 57 -4.50 -15.72 -17.89
CA GLU A 57 -3.06 -15.46 -17.88
C GLU A 57 -2.39 -16.06 -16.61
N VAL A 58 -3.07 -16.11 -15.45
CA VAL A 58 -2.50 -16.64 -14.19
C VAL A 58 -1.85 -18.00 -14.32
N LEU A 59 -2.45 -18.98 -15.02
CA LEU A 59 -1.91 -20.35 -15.05
C LEU A 59 -0.62 -20.45 -15.89
N ARG A 60 -0.57 -19.77 -17.04
CA ARG A 60 0.64 -19.72 -17.87
C ARG A 60 1.72 -18.87 -17.21
N HIS A 61 1.34 -17.73 -16.63
CA HIS A 61 2.27 -16.89 -15.88
C HIS A 61 2.76 -17.59 -14.61
N TYR A 62 1.95 -18.41 -13.94
CA TYR A 62 2.41 -19.21 -12.80
C TYR A 62 3.54 -20.18 -13.20
N ALA A 63 3.41 -20.87 -14.33
CA ALA A 63 4.46 -21.75 -14.83
C ALA A 63 5.74 -20.98 -15.18
N GLU A 64 5.61 -19.81 -15.81
CA GLU A 64 6.72 -18.90 -16.11
C GLU A 64 7.41 -18.41 -14.83
N ILE A 65 6.64 -17.87 -13.87
CA ILE A 65 7.11 -17.37 -12.58
C ILE A 65 7.81 -18.48 -11.79
N ALA A 66 7.23 -19.69 -11.74
CA ALA A 66 7.86 -20.84 -11.11
C ALA A 66 9.16 -21.25 -11.84
N GLY A 67 9.20 -21.14 -13.17
CA GLY A 67 10.39 -21.30 -13.99
C GLY A 67 11.49 -20.30 -13.62
N ILE A 68 11.16 -19.01 -13.57
CA ILE A 68 12.07 -17.92 -13.17
C ILE A 68 12.59 -18.18 -11.75
N ARG A 69 11.72 -18.49 -10.79
CA ARG A 69 12.12 -18.78 -9.39
C ARG A 69 13.12 -19.93 -9.31
N ARG A 70 12.92 -21.00 -10.07
CA ARG A 70 13.85 -22.15 -10.13
C ARG A 70 15.20 -21.75 -10.73
N GLN A 71 15.20 -21.03 -11.86
CA GLN A 71 16.42 -20.58 -12.52
C GLN A 71 17.20 -19.60 -11.64
N LEU A 72 16.51 -18.65 -11.01
CA LEU A 72 17.09 -17.70 -10.08
C LEU A 72 17.70 -18.42 -8.87
N LYS A 73 16.97 -19.37 -8.26
CA LYS A 73 17.49 -20.17 -7.15
C LYS A 73 18.76 -20.92 -7.54
N ALA A 74 18.76 -21.60 -8.69
CA ALA A 74 19.93 -22.34 -9.17
C ALA A 74 21.13 -21.42 -9.41
N ARG A 75 20.89 -20.23 -9.97
CA ARG A 75 21.92 -19.21 -10.19
C ARG A 75 22.49 -18.69 -8.88
N LEU A 76 21.65 -18.30 -7.92
CA LEU A 76 22.06 -17.80 -6.61
C LEU A 76 22.85 -18.83 -5.81
N LEU A 77 22.47 -20.11 -5.86
CA LEU A 77 23.20 -21.19 -5.18
C LEU A 77 24.58 -21.47 -5.80
N ARG A 78 24.79 -21.11 -7.07
CA ARG A 78 26.07 -21.23 -7.77
C ARG A 78 26.95 -20.01 -7.56
N GLU A 79 26.40 -18.80 -7.69
CA GLU A 79 27.14 -17.55 -7.52
C GLU A 79 27.41 -17.22 -6.05
N ARG A 80 26.56 -17.72 -5.13
CA ARG A 80 26.69 -17.57 -3.68
C ARG A 80 26.92 -16.11 -3.24
N PRO A 81 25.99 -15.18 -3.53
CA PRO A 81 26.07 -13.84 -2.97
C PRO A 81 26.03 -13.88 -1.44
N GLU A 82 26.63 -12.86 -0.80
CA GLU A 82 26.74 -12.74 0.66
C GLU A 82 25.37 -12.62 1.34
N LEU A 83 24.39 -12.04 0.64
CA LEU A 83 23.02 -11.85 1.12
C LEU A 83 22.03 -11.91 -0.03
N PHE A 84 20.88 -12.54 0.22
CA PHE A 84 19.69 -12.38 -0.60
C PHE A 84 18.64 -11.53 0.14
N VAL A 85 18.08 -10.53 -0.54
CA VAL A 85 16.96 -9.73 -0.03
C VAL A 85 15.74 -9.88 -0.94
N GLY A 86 14.65 -10.44 -0.43
CA GLY A 86 13.35 -10.34 -1.07
C GLY A 86 12.63 -9.08 -0.60
N VAL A 87 12.06 -8.34 -1.53
CA VAL A 87 11.34 -7.08 -1.26
C VAL A 87 9.89 -7.27 -1.65
N ASP A 88 9.01 -7.28 -0.63
CA ASP A 88 7.58 -7.58 -0.77
C ASP A 88 7.37 -8.93 -1.51
N ALA A 89 6.24 -9.09 -2.21
CA ALA A 89 5.90 -10.27 -3.02
C ALA A 89 6.12 -11.61 -2.26
N PRO A 90 5.53 -11.78 -1.06
CA PRO A 90 5.83 -12.90 -0.17
C PRO A 90 5.56 -14.27 -0.80
N ASP A 91 4.60 -14.38 -1.71
CA ASP A 91 4.29 -15.64 -2.41
C ASP A 91 5.44 -16.10 -3.33
N PHE A 92 6.22 -15.16 -3.88
CA PHE A 92 7.43 -15.47 -4.64
C PHE A 92 8.65 -15.61 -3.74
N ASN A 93 8.89 -14.59 -2.91
CA ASN A 93 10.14 -14.39 -2.17
C ASN A 93 10.30 -15.38 -1.01
N LEU A 94 9.27 -15.64 -0.19
CA LEU A 94 9.42 -16.46 1.01
C LEU A 94 9.83 -17.92 0.68
N ASP A 95 9.31 -18.50 -0.40
CA ASP A 95 9.72 -19.86 -0.85
C ASP A 95 11.16 -19.87 -1.36
N LEU A 96 11.56 -18.81 -2.06
CA LEU A 96 12.92 -18.67 -2.59
C LEU A 96 13.91 -18.50 -1.44
N GLU A 97 13.64 -17.57 -0.53
CA GLU A 97 14.39 -17.28 0.68
C GLU A 97 14.57 -18.53 1.53
N ALA A 98 13.48 -19.23 1.89
CA ALA A 98 13.56 -20.47 2.67
C ALA A 98 14.42 -21.54 1.95
N GLY A 99 14.30 -21.59 0.62
CA GLY A 99 15.09 -22.49 -0.22
C GLY A 99 16.58 -22.17 -0.31
N LEU A 100 16.97 -20.89 -0.17
CA LEU A 100 18.37 -20.43 -0.16
C LEU A 100 18.96 -20.55 1.25
N ARG A 101 18.19 -20.16 2.26
CA ARG A 101 18.58 -20.25 3.67
C ARG A 101 18.82 -21.68 4.12
N GLY A 102 17.96 -22.61 3.70
CA GLY A 102 18.19 -24.05 3.91
C GLY A 102 19.46 -24.62 3.25
N ARG A 103 20.17 -23.84 2.44
CA ARG A 103 21.49 -24.17 1.85
C ARG A 103 22.65 -23.33 2.42
N GLY A 104 22.39 -22.63 3.52
CA GLY A 104 23.38 -21.84 4.27
C GLY A 104 23.65 -20.45 3.68
N MET A 105 22.74 -19.90 2.87
CA MET A 105 22.82 -18.49 2.45
C MET A 105 22.09 -17.59 3.44
N LYS A 106 22.61 -16.38 3.65
CA LYS A 106 21.93 -15.37 4.46
C LYS A 106 20.77 -14.77 3.69
N THR A 107 19.64 -14.58 4.35
CA THR A 107 18.43 -14.02 3.74
C THR A 107 17.81 -12.94 4.62
N ALA A 108 17.37 -11.85 4.00
CA ALA A 108 16.55 -10.84 4.64
C ALA A 108 15.26 -10.62 3.84
N HIS A 109 14.19 -10.27 4.54
CA HIS A 109 12.91 -9.95 3.90
C HIS A 109 12.54 -8.49 4.19
N PHE A 110 12.33 -7.68 3.16
CA PHE A 110 11.93 -6.30 3.29
C PHE A 110 10.44 -6.15 3.01
N VAL A 111 9.73 -5.51 3.95
CA VAL A 111 8.26 -5.42 4.07
C VAL A 111 7.69 -6.68 4.72
N CYS A 112 7.37 -6.59 6.01
CA CYS A 112 6.75 -7.69 6.72
C CYS A 112 5.32 -7.92 6.18
N PRO A 113 4.92 -9.17 5.90
CA PRO A 113 3.54 -9.50 5.51
C PRO A 113 2.56 -9.47 6.71
N SER A 114 2.81 -8.63 7.72
CA SER A 114 2.25 -8.64 9.08
C SER A 114 0.71 -8.60 9.13
N ILE A 115 0.07 -7.76 8.32
CA ILE A 115 -1.41 -7.68 8.24
C ILE A 115 -2.03 -9.01 7.78
N TRP A 116 -1.24 -9.86 7.11
CA TRP A 116 -1.64 -11.18 6.67
C TRP A 116 -1.12 -12.31 7.57
N ALA A 117 -0.21 -12.03 8.51
CA ALA A 117 0.55 -13.02 9.29
C ALA A 117 -0.20 -13.57 10.51
N TRP A 118 -1.48 -13.24 10.70
CA TRP A 118 -2.38 -13.78 11.74
C TRP A 118 -2.64 -15.29 11.63
N ARG A 119 -2.03 -15.94 10.64
CA ARG A 119 -2.09 -17.39 10.43
C ARG A 119 -0.78 -18.00 10.88
N PRO A 120 -0.79 -18.94 11.84
CA PRO A 120 0.42 -19.61 12.31
C PRO A 120 1.31 -20.10 11.17
N GLU A 121 0.72 -20.65 10.09
CA GLU A 121 1.47 -21.18 8.95
C GLU A 121 2.28 -20.10 8.20
N ARG A 122 1.81 -18.85 8.17
CA ARG A 122 2.53 -17.74 7.52
C ARG A 122 3.70 -17.27 8.38
N VAL A 123 3.55 -17.28 9.69
CA VAL A 123 4.65 -17.00 10.62
C VAL A 123 5.74 -18.07 10.49
N GLU A 124 5.35 -19.35 10.46
CA GLU A 124 6.30 -20.45 10.25
C GLU A 124 7.07 -20.30 8.93
N LYS A 125 6.35 -19.94 7.86
CA LYS A 125 6.95 -19.69 6.55
C LYS A 125 7.95 -18.52 6.59
N LEU A 126 7.58 -17.41 7.21
CA LEU A 126 8.46 -16.24 7.36
C LEU A 126 9.69 -16.58 8.20
N ARG A 127 9.51 -17.31 9.31
CA ARG A 127 10.63 -17.76 10.16
C ARG A 127 11.58 -18.68 9.42
N ALA A 128 11.08 -19.56 8.55
CA ALA A 128 11.93 -20.41 7.72
C ALA A 128 12.66 -19.61 6.63
N ALA A 129 12.04 -18.53 6.14
CA ALA A 129 12.52 -17.75 5.01
C ALA A 129 13.65 -16.77 5.37
N ALA A 130 13.51 -15.99 6.42
CA ALA A 130 14.39 -14.84 6.68
C ALA A 130 15.25 -15.02 7.95
N ASP A 131 16.52 -14.65 7.87
CA ASP A 131 17.36 -14.41 9.05
C ASP A 131 16.95 -13.11 9.75
N HIS A 132 16.51 -12.10 8.98
CA HIS A 132 16.04 -10.82 9.51
C HIS A 132 14.95 -10.20 8.65
N VAL A 133 13.98 -9.54 9.29
CA VAL A 133 12.88 -8.84 8.59
C VAL A 133 13.04 -7.33 8.75
N LEU A 134 13.00 -6.59 7.64
CA LEU A 134 12.97 -5.14 7.65
C LEU A 134 11.51 -4.67 7.61
N CYS A 135 11.04 -4.20 8.76
CA CYS A 135 9.67 -3.82 9.04
C CYS A 135 9.40 -2.36 8.69
N ILE A 136 8.24 -2.09 8.10
CA ILE A 136 7.82 -0.75 7.70
C ILE A 136 6.78 -0.14 8.63
N PHE A 137 6.32 -0.89 9.63
CA PHE A 137 5.45 -0.41 10.70
C PHE A 137 6.04 -0.65 12.10
N PRO A 138 5.80 0.28 13.04
CA PRO A 138 6.49 0.29 14.34
C PRO A 138 6.12 -0.89 15.25
N PHE A 139 4.92 -1.45 15.10
CA PHE A 139 4.44 -2.59 15.91
C PHE A 139 4.97 -3.95 15.42
N GLU A 140 5.51 -4.04 14.20
CA GLU A 140 5.88 -5.32 13.58
C GLU A 140 7.07 -6.01 14.26
N PRO A 141 8.15 -5.32 14.70
CA PRO A 141 9.25 -5.99 15.36
C PRO A 141 8.82 -6.71 16.65
N ASP A 142 8.00 -6.07 17.48
CA ASP A 142 7.50 -6.68 18.72
C ASP A 142 6.61 -7.89 18.43
N LEU A 143 5.79 -7.82 17.38
CA LEU A 143 4.97 -8.95 16.92
C LEU A 143 5.83 -10.13 16.43
N LEU A 144 6.90 -9.86 15.69
CA LEU A 144 7.81 -10.87 15.17
C LEU A 144 8.69 -11.47 16.28
N ALA A 145 9.08 -10.67 17.26
CA ALA A 145 9.85 -11.11 18.43
C ALA A 145 9.10 -12.17 19.26
N GLN A 146 7.77 -12.06 19.40
CA GLN A 146 6.92 -13.08 20.04
C GLN A 146 7.03 -14.46 19.36
N HIS A 147 7.46 -14.49 18.10
CA HIS A 147 7.61 -15.70 17.30
C HIS A 147 9.09 -16.05 17.05
N GLY A 148 10.03 -15.39 17.72
CA GLY A 148 11.46 -15.63 17.58
C GLY A 148 12.05 -15.21 16.23
N ILE A 149 11.42 -14.26 15.54
CA ILE A 149 11.90 -13.74 14.25
C ILE A 149 12.60 -12.40 14.49
N ALA A 150 13.87 -12.29 14.10
CA ALA A 150 14.62 -11.05 14.22
C ALA A 150 14.09 -10.01 13.22
N ALA A 151 13.87 -8.78 13.70
CA ALA A 151 13.30 -7.72 12.89
C ALA A 151 13.77 -6.34 13.31
N SER A 152 13.82 -5.41 12.35
CA SER A 152 14.14 -4.00 12.57
C SER A 152 13.07 -3.11 11.95
N TYR A 153 12.60 -2.12 12.69
CA TYR A 153 11.74 -1.08 12.13
C TYR A 153 12.57 -0.04 11.37
N VAL A 154 12.34 0.06 10.06
CA VAL A 154 13.08 0.95 9.13
C VAL A 154 12.24 2.13 8.63
N GLY A 155 11.03 2.31 9.17
CA GLY A 155 10.10 3.36 8.73
C GLY A 155 9.34 3.01 7.47
N HIS A 156 8.36 3.86 7.14
CA HIS A 156 7.52 3.68 5.97
C HIS A 156 7.93 4.70 4.88
N PRO A 157 8.43 4.27 3.71
CA PRO A 157 8.99 5.21 2.73
C PRO A 157 8.05 6.29 2.20
N LEU A 158 6.73 6.01 2.11
CA LEU A 158 5.76 7.05 1.76
C LEU A 158 5.79 8.26 2.72
N ALA A 159 6.18 8.08 3.99
CA ALA A 159 6.31 9.18 4.94
C ALA A 159 7.45 10.15 4.59
N ASN A 160 8.47 9.69 3.85
CA ASN A 160 9.54 10.56 3.34
C ASN A 160 9.17 11.22 2.00
N VAL A 161 8.29 10.59 1.21
CA VAL A 161 7.85 11.11 -0.10
C VAL A 161 6.74 12.14 0.04
N ILE A 162 5.80 11.93 0.97
CA ILE A 162 4.67 12.83 1.20
C ILE A 162 5.14 13.96 2.12
N PRO A 163 4.95 15.24 1.74
CA PRO A 163 5.33 16.37 2.59
C PRO A 163 4.50 16.36 3.89
N VAL A 164 5.16 16.66 5.01
CA VAL A 164 4.51 16.78 6.33
C VAL A 164 3.36 17.80 6.29
N THR A 165 3.55 18.89 5.56
CA THR A 165 2.53 19.92 5.31
C THR A 165 2.21 19.96 3.81
N PRO A 166 1.15 19.27 3.35
CA PRO A 166 0.75 19.31 1.96
C PRO A 166 0.25 20.69 1.54
N ASP A 167 0.70 21.18 0.38
CA ASP A 167 0.20 22.42 -0.21
C ASP A 167 -1.14 22.19 -0.91
N ARG A 168 -2.23 22.41 -0.15
CA ARG A 168 -3.60 22.29 -0.66
C ARG A 168 -3.89 23.31 -1.77
N ALA A 169 -3.35 24.52 -1.68
CA ALA A 169 -3.67 25.59 -2.62
C ALA A 169 -3.05 25.28 -4.00
N ALA A 170 -1.78 24.86 -4.04
CA ALA A 170 -1.13 24.42 -5.26
C ALA A 170 -1.81 23.20 -5.87
N ALA A 171 -2.22 22.23 -5.05
CA ALA A 171 -2.94 21.04 -5.53
C ALA A 171 -4.30 21.40 -6.15
N ARG A 172 -5.06 22.33 -5.54
CA ARG A 172 -6.32 22.84 -6.10
C ARG A 172 -6.10 23.57 -7.42
N ALA A 173 -5.12 24.46 -7.48
CA ALA A 173 -4.78 25.17 -8.72
C ALA A 173 -4.41 24.20 -9.85
N ALA A 174 -3.57 23.20 -9.57
CA ALA A 174 -3.15 22.18 -10.53
C ALA A 174 -4.30 21.26 -11.01
N LEU A 175 -5.42 21.21 -10.26
CA LEU A 175 -6.62 20.45 -10.60
C LEU A 175 -7.75 21.33 -11.14
N GLY A 176 -7.56 22.65 -11.23
CA GLY A 176 -8.62 23.59 -11.64
C GLY A 176 -9.78 23.69 -10.64
N LEU A 177 -9.53 23.41 -9.36
CA LEU A 177 -10.54 23.46 -8.30
C LEU A 177 -10.60 24.87 -7.69
N PRO A 178 -11.80 25.41 -7.39
CA PRO A 178 -11.94 26.69 -6.71
C PRO A 178 -11.28 26.66 -5.31
N PRO A 179 -10.63 27.75 -4.88
CA PRO A 179 -9.90 27.79 -3.62
C PRO A 179 -10.80 27.60 -2.40
N ASP A 180 -12.06 28.06 -2.46
CA ASP A 180 -13.00 28.01 -1.34
C ASP A 180 -14.03 26.87 -1.45
N ALA A 181 -13.93 26.03 -2.48
CA ALA A 181 -14.85 24.90 -2.63
C ALA A 181 -14.59 23.83 -1.55
N GLN A 182 -15.67 23.20 -1.07
CA GLN A 182 -15.59 21.95 -0.33
C GLN A 182 -15.49 20.78 -1.32
N VAL A 183 -14.38 20.06 -1.24
CA VAL A 183 -13.99 19.02 -2.21
C VAL A 183 -13.98 17.65 -1.55
N VAL A 184 -14.75 16.72 -2.10
CA VAL A 184 -14.77 15.31 -1.70
C VAL A 184 -14.02 14.48 -2.75
N ALA A 185 -12.98 13.74 -2.32
CA ALA A 185 -12.28 12.81 -3.19
C ALA A 185 -12.87 11.39 -3.08
N LEU A 186 -13.22 10.78 -4.21
CA LEU A 186 -13.77 9.43 -4.32
C LEU A 186 -12.69 8.49 -4.86
N LEU A 187 -12.16 7.61 -4.01
CA LEU A 187 -11.09 6.67 -4.36
C LEU A 187 -11.65 5.22 -4.32
N PRO A 188 -12.32 4.75 -5.40
CA PRO A 188 -13.06 3.49 -5.38
C PRO A 188 -12.19 2.22 -5.43
N GLY A 189 -10.87 2.36 -5.49
CA GLY A 189 -9.92 1.26 -5.53
C GLY A 189 -9.09 1.21 -6.81
N SER A 190 -8.02 0.42 -6.78
CA SER A 190 -7.08 0.24 -7.88
C SER A 190 -7.32 -1.06 -8.65
N ARG A 191 -8.13 -1.96 -8.11
CA ARG A 191 -8.46 -3.25 -8.74
C ARG A 191 -9.85 -3.20 -9.37
N ARG A 192 -9.99 -3.88 -10.51
CA ARG A 192 -11.28 -3.99 -11.22
C ARG A 192 -12.41 -4.51 -10.33
N SER A 193 -12.12 -5.47 -9.43
CA SER A 193 -13.10 -5.98 -8.47
C SER A 193 -13.56 -4.91 -7.49
N GLU A 194 -12.65 -4.09 -6.96
CA GLU A 194 -12.98 -3.00 -6.02
C GLU A 194 -13.87 -1.96 -6.70
N VAL A 195 -13.50 -1.54 -7.92
CA VAL A 195 -14.31 -0.62 -8.73
C VAL A 195 -15.73 -1.15 -8.93
N ARG A 196 -15.89 -2.43 -9.28
CA ARG A 196 -17.21 -3.05 -9.46
C ARG A 196 -18.07 -3.05 -8.19
N TYR A 197 -17.46 -3.24 -7.03
CA TYR A 197 -18.20 -3.36 -5.76
C TYR A 197 -18.41 -2.03 -5.02
N LEU A 198 -17.54 -1.03 -5.26
CA LEU A 198 -17.51 0.22 -4.49
C LEU A 198 -17.78 1.47 -5.32
N ALA A 199 -17.38 1.53 -6.60
CA ALA A 199 -17.50 2.79 -7.36
C ALA A 199 -18.96 3.24 -7.52
N ALA A 200 -19.87 2.32 -7.82
CA ALA A 200 -21.31 2.63 -7.88
C ALA A 200 -21.82 3.22 -6.56
N ARG A 201 -21.48 2.58 -5.44
CA ARG A 201 -21.87 3.04 -4.09
C ARG A 201 -21.29 4.42 -3.77
N PHE A 202 -20.06 4.71 -4.21
CA PHE A 202 -19.43 6.00 -4.00
C PHE A 202 -20.11 7.10 -4.81
N PHE A 203 -20.47 6.82 -6.07
CA PHE A 203 -21.19 7.79 -6.88
C PHE A 203 -22.63 8.00 -6.40
N GLU A 204 -23.32 6.94 -5.96
CA GLU A 204 -24.63 7.05 -5.32
C GLU A 204 -24.55 7.86 -4.01
N ALA A 205 -23.50 7.67 -3.20
CA ALA A 205 -23.26 8.48 -2.01
C ALA A 205 -22.98 9.95 -2.38
N ALA A 206 -22.20 10.20 -3.43
CA ALA A 206 -21.97 11.54 -3.96
C ALA A 206 -23.28 12.20 -4.44
N ALA A 207 -24.20 11.45 -5.05
CA ALA A 207 -25.52 11.95 -5.41
C ALA A 207 -26.35 12.34 -4.17
N VAL A 208 -26.29 11.55 -3.10
CA VAL A 208 -26.93 11.88 -1.81
C VAL A 208 -26.34 13.16 -1.23
N MET A 209 -25.00 13.26 -1.18
CA MET A 209 -24.30 14.44 -0.68
C MET A 209 -24.60 15.70 -1.50
N LEU A 210 -24.62 15.59 -2.82
CA LEU A 210 -24.90 16.71 -3.72
C LEU A 210 -26.31 17.26 -3.54
N ARG A 211 -27.31 16.39 -3.29
CA ARG A 211 -28.68 16.82 -2.98
C ARG A 211 -28.75 17.58 -1.64
N ALA A 212 -27.96 17.17 -0.65
CA ALA A 212 -27.91 17.85 0.65
C ALA A 212 -27.11 19.16 0.59
N GLN A 213 -26.03 19.20 -0.18
CA GLN A 213 -25.12 20.33 -0.31
C GLN A 213 -24.71 20.54 -1.79
N PRO A 214 -25.47 21.34 -2.57
CA PRO A 214 -25.23 21.53 -4.01
C PRO A 214 -23.90 22.18 -4.38
N ALA A 215 -23.22 22.82 -3.42
CA ALA A 215 -21.92 23.46 -3.63
C ALA A 215 -20.73 22.48 -3.59
N LEU A 216 -20.94 21.24 -3.17
CA LEU A 216 -19.87 20.24 -3.09
C LEU A 216 -19.29 19.93 -4.47
N ARG A 217 -17.97 19.74 -4.49
CA ARG A 217 -17.24 19.30 -5.68
C ARG A 217 -16.69 17.90 -5.45
N PHE A 218 -16.82 17.04 -6.46
CA PHE A 218 -16.36 15.67 -6.39
C PHE A 218 -15.24 15.44 -7.40
N ILE A 219 -14.15 14.83 -6.94
CA ILE A 219 -13.05 14.39 -7.80
C ILE A 219 -12.83 12.90 -7.60
N ALA A 220 -12.52 12.17 -8.67
CA ALA A 220 -12.23 10.74 -8.59
C ALA A 220 -10.99 10.40 -9.41
N PRO A 221 -9.83 10.13 -8.76
CA PRO A 221 -8.66 9.61 -9.45
C PRO A 221 -8.88 8.17 -9.91
N VAL A 222 -8.64 7.90 -11.20
CA VAL A 222 -8.89 6.60 -11.85
C VAL A 222 -7.65 6.16 -12.61
N LEU A 223 -7.27 4.89 -12.46
CA LEU A 223 -6.18 4.32 -13.26
C LEU A 223 -6.59 4.20 -14.73
N PRO A 224 -5.69 4.43 -15.70
CA PRO A 224 -6.02 4.40 -17.13
C PRO A 224 -6.75 3.12 -17.59
N GLY A 225 -6.35 1.95 -17.07
CA GLY A 225 -6.97 0.66 -17.40
C GLY A 225 -8.39 0.42 -16.86
N LEU A 226 -8.90 1.33 -16.01
CA LEU A 226 -10.23 1.25 -15.40
C LEU A 226 -11.15 2.41 -15.84
N ARG A 227 -10.63 3.35 -16.64
CA ARG A 227 -11.33 4.59 -17.02
C ARG A 227 -12.72 4.34 -17.58
N THR A 228 -12.83 3.49 -18.61
CA THR A 228 -14.09 3.19 -19.28
C THR A 228 -15.13 2.58 -18.35
N GLU A 229 -14.72 1.67 -17.47
CA GLU A 229 -15.63 1.01 -16.51
C GLU A 229 -16.13 2.00 -15.47
N VAL A 230 -15.26 2.88 -14.98
CA VAL A 230 -15.65 3.95 -14.05
C VAL A 230 -16.59 4.97 -14.71
N GLU A 231 -16.34 5.35 -15.96
CA GLU A 231 -17.23 6.25 -16.71
C GLU A 231 -18.63 5.67 -16.90
N GLN A 232 -18.73 4.37 -17.19
CA GLN A 232 -20.03 3.68 -17.31
C GLN A 232 -20.78 3.68 -15.96
N LEU A 233 -20.09 3.40 -14.85
CA LEU A 233 -20.69 3.42 -13.52
C LEU A 233 -21.10 4.85 -13.12
N LEU A 234 -20.29 5.85 -13.45
CA LEU A 234 -20.61 7.25 -13.22
C LEU A 234 -21.87 7.66 -13.99
N HIS A 235 -21.97 7.27 -15.27
CA HIS A 235 -23.15 7.51 -16.08
C HIS A 235 -24.39 6.84 -15.50
N ALA A 236 -24.30 5.56 -15.12
CA ALA A 236 -25.40 4.82 -14.53
C ALA A 236 -25.91 5.43 -13.22
N SER A 237 -25.02 6.06 -12.43
CA SER A 237 -25.39 6.74 -11.19
C SER A 237 -26.03 8.13 -11.38
N GLY A 238 -26.06 8.65 -12.61
CA GLY A 238 -26.55 10.01 -12.90
C GLY A 238 -25.60 11.14 -12.46
N MET A 239 -24.37 10.81 -12.08
CA MET A 239 -23.38 11.79 -11.57
C MET A 239 -22.43 12.33 -12.65
N THR A 240 -22.70 12.04 -13.93
CA THR A 240 -21.98 12.63 -15.06
C THR A 240 -22.00 14.16 -14.98
N GLY A 241 -20.83 14.79 -15.13
CA GLY A 241 -20.67 16.24 -15.02
C GLY A 241 -20.62 16.77 -13.58
N SER A 242 -21.01 15.98 -12.58
CA SER A 242 -20.92 16.32 -11.16
C SER A 242 -19.65 15.79 -10.48
N VAL A 243 -19.02 14.76 -11.07
CA VAL A 243 -17.72 14.21 -10.64
C VAL A 243 -16.67 14.45 -11.72
N THR A 244 -15.56 15.06 -11.36
CA THR A 244 -14.39 15.20 -12.23
C THR A 244 -13.50 13.96 -12.11
N LEU A 245 -13.43 13.17 -13.18
CA LEU A 245 -12.50 12.04 -13.26
C LEU A 245 -11.08 12.54 -13.54
N LEU A 246 -10.10 12.08 -12.77
CA LEU A 246 -8.68 12.40 -12.94
C LEU A 246 -7.94 11.17 -13.44
N ASP A 247 -7.06 11.33 -14.43
CA ASP A 247 -6.20 10.23 -14.90
C ASP A 247 -5.04 10.02 -13.92
N GLY A 248 -5.22 9.06 -13.00
CA GLY A 248 -4.34 8.88 -11.86
C GLY A 248 -4.39 10.07 -10.91
N ARG A 249 -3.23 10.61 -10.54
CA ARG A 249 -3.08 11.80 -9.66
C ARG A 249 -3.76 11.67 -8.29
N SER A 250 -3.78 10.48 -7.69
CA SER A 250 -4.35 10.23 -6.35
C SER A 250 -3.75 11.16 -5.29
N HIS A 251 -2.43 11.35 -5.27
CA HIS A 251 -1.77 12.26 -4.34
C HIS A 251 -2.22 13.71 -4.50
N SER A 252 -2.41 14.19 -5.73
CA SER A 252 -2.94 15.55 -5.97
C SER A 252 -4.38 15.67 -5.46
N ALA A 253 -5.20 14.64 -5.67
CA ALA A 253 -6.58 14.61 -5.17
C ALA A 253 -6.62 14.64 -3.64
N LEU A 254 -5.80 13.82 -2.99
CA LEU A 254 -5.67 13.79 -1.53
C LEU A 254 -5.12 15.10 -0.96
N ALA A 255 -4.15 15.73 -1.63
CA ALA A 255 -3.66 17.05 -1.21
C ALA A 255 -4.73 18.16 -1.33
N ALA A 256 -5.60 18.08 -2.33
CA ALA A 256 -6.60 19.11 -2.64
C ALA A 256 -7.91 18.98 -1.85
N CYS A 257 -8.32 17.76 -1.48
CA CYS A 257 -9.64 17.50 -0.90
C CYS A 257 -9.77 17.88 0.58
N ASP A 258 -11.00 18.06 1.03
CA ASP A 258 -11.34 18.30 2.45
C ASP A 258 -11.68 16.99 3.18
N VAL A 259 -12.26 16.02 2.46
CA VAL A 259 -12.56 14.67 2.96
C VAL A 259 -12.49 13.67 1.81
N THR A 260 -12.22 12.39 2.11
CA THR A 260 -12.22 11.33 1.11
C THR A 260 -13.10 10.13 1.47
N LEU A 261 -13.87 9.64 0.50
CA LEU A 261 -14.42 8.29 0.49
C LEU A 261 -13.40 7.38 -0.17
N ILE A 262 -12.95 6.35 0.53
CA ILE A 262 -11.78 5.58 0.11
C ILE A 262 -11.99 4.07 0.31
N ALA A 263 -11.67 3.30 -0.73
CA ALA A 263 -11.60 1.84 -0.60
C ALA A 263 -10.46 1.45 0.34
N SER A 264 -10.66 0.40 1.15
CA SER A 264 -9.59 -0.10 2.03
C SER A 264 -8.36 -0.55 1.23
N GLY A 265 -7.17 -0.22 1.74
CA GLY A 265 -5.89 -0.54 1.12
C GLY A 265 -4.82 0.50 1.48
N THR A 266 -3.72 0.49 0.73
CA THR A 266 -2.59 1.43 0.92
C THR A 266 -2.99 2.89 0.80
N ALA A 267 -3.99 3.19 -0.04
CA ALA A 267 -4.50 4.54 -0.23
C ALA A 267 -5.04 5.17 1.08
N THR A 268 -5.49 4.35 2.04
CA THR A 268 -5.91 4.83 3.37
C THR A 268 -4.73 5.40 4.18
N LEU A 269 -3.55 4.79 4.08
CA LEU A 269 -2.34 5.33 4.68
C LEU A 269 -1.89 6.61 3.96
N GLU A 270 -1.92 6.64 2.63
CA GLU A 270 -1.62 7.87 1.87
C GLU A 270 -2.53 9.03 2.32
N ALA A 271 -3.84 8.79 2.44
CA ALA A 271 -4.79 9.79 2.91
C ALA A 271 -4.46 10.28 4.34
N ALA A 272 -4.03 9.38 5.22
CA ALA A 272 -3.58 9.75 6.57
C ALA A 272 -2.29 10.59 6.51
N LEU A 273 -1.32 10.23 5.67
CA LEU A 273 -0.10 11.01 5.48
C LEU A 273 -0.40 12.41 4.91
N PHE A 274 -1.42 12.56 4.06
CA PHE A 274 -1.93 13.86 3.61
C PHE A 274 -2.80 14.61 4.64
N LYS A 275 -2.98 14.06 5.85
CA LYS A 275 -3.81 14.61 6.94
C LYS A 275 -5.29 14.76 6.55
N ARG A 276 -5.80 13.85 5.73
CA ARG A 276 -7.17 13.96 5.21
C ARG A 276 -8.15 13.15 6.06
N PRO A 277 -9.23 13.77 6.54
CA PRO A 277 -10.41 13.04 6.99
C PRO A 277 -10.86 12.06 5.92
N MET A 278 -11.25 10.86 6.36
CA MET A 278 -11.70 9.83 5.44
C MET A 278 -12.83 8.98 6.03
N VAL A 279 -13.55 8.31 5.15
CA VAL A 279 -14.45 7.19 5.48
C VAL A 279 -13.97 6.01 4.65
N ILE A 280 -13.57 4.94 5.35
CA ILE A 280 -13.05 3.74 4.70
C ILE A 280 -14.24 2.84 4.37
N ALA A 281 -14.33 2.44 3.11
CA ALA A 281 -15.32 1.48 2.66
C ALA A 281 -14.64 0.20 2.18
N TYR A 282 -15.27 -0.93 2.43
CA TYR A 282 -14.81 -2.19 1.91
C TYR A 282 -15.97 -3.08 1.51
N ASN A 283 -15.87 -3.69 0.32
CA ASN A 283 -16.88 -4.62 -0.14
C ASN A 283 -16.24 -5.69 -1.05
N MET A 284 -16.51 -6.94 -0.73
CA MET A 284 -16.10 -8.11 -1.51
C MET A 284 -17.27 -9.08 -1.69
N ASN A 285 -17.05 -10.14 -2.48
CA ASN A 285 -18.05 -11.19 -2.65
C ASN A 285 -18.41 -11.84 -1.29
N ARG A 286 -19.69 -12.21 -1.12
CA ARG A 286 -20.23 -12.69 0.17
C ARG A 286 -19.57 -13.97 0.68
N ILE A 287 -19.13 -14.85 -0.23
CA ILE A 287 -18.47 -16.11 0.12
C ILE A 287 -17.09 -15.82 0.73
N SER A 288 -16.27 -15.02 0.05
CA SER A 288 -14.96 -14.58 0.55
C SER A 288 -15.10 -13.82 1.87
N TRP A 289 -16.13 -12.99 2.01
CA TRP A 289 -16.39 -12.29 3.28
C TRP A 289 -16.66 -13.26 4.43
N HIS A 290 -17.53 -14.26 4.21
CA HIS A 290 -17.82 -15.28 5.21
C HIS A 290 -16.60 -16.12 5.59
N LEU A 291 -15.71 -16.43 4.64
CA LEU A 291 -14.43 -17.07 4.93
C LEU A 291 -13.49 -16.17 5.74
N MET A 292 -13.51 -14.85 5.51
CA MET A 292 -12.72 -13.89 6.28
C MET A 292 -13.25 -13.72 7.71
N GLN A 293 -14.57 -13.66 7.92
CA GLN A 293 -15.15 -13.51 9.26
C GLN A 293 -14.82 -14.66 10.22
N ARG A 294 -14.51 -15.84 9.69
CA ARG A 294 -14.07 -17.00 10.48
C ARG A 294 -12.64 -16.90 10.98
N GLN A 295 -11.90 -15.89 10.54
CA GLN A 295 -10.53 -15.62 10.96
C GLN A 295 -10.57 -14.58 12.09
N GLN A 296 -9.80 -14.80 13.17
CA GLN A 296 -9.68 -13.88 14.31
C GLN A 296 -8.96 -12.60 13.87
N MET A 297 -9.65 -11.77 13.09
CA MET A 297 -9.16 -10.52 12.56
C MET A 297 -9.14 -9.46 13.66
N GLN A 298 -8.19 -8.52 13.56
CA GLN A 298 -8.26 -7.27 14.32
C GLN A 298 -9.60 -6.56 14.06
N PRO A 299 -10.06 -5.73 15.00
CA PRO A 299 -11.29 -4.96 14.81
C PRO A 299 -11.21 -3.94 13.67
N TRP A 300 -10.00 -3.65 13.17
CA TRP A 300 -9.74 -2.65 12.14
C TRP A 300 -9.29 -3.31 10.83
N VAL A 301 -9.71 -2.72 9.72
CA VAL A 301 -9.30 -3.09 8.36
C VAL A 301 -8.45 -1.99 7.72
N GLY A 302 -8.66 -0.73 8.09
CA GLY A 302 -7.93 0.42 7.57
C GLY A 302 -6.57 0.62 8.25
N LEU A 303 -5.52 0.86 7.45
CA LEU A 303 -4.17 1.12 7.97
C LEU A 303 -4.12 2.23 9.03
N PRO A 304 -4.82 3.37 8.89
CA PRO A 304 -4.76 4.43 9.90
C PRO A 304 -5.28 3.97 11.26
N ASN A 305 -6.34 3.17 11.29
CA ASN A 305 -6.91 2.66 12.54
C ASN A 305 -6.04 1.57 13.16
N ILE A 306 -5.48 0.66 12.34
CA ILE A 306 -4.52 -0.36 12.77
C ILE A 306 -3.30 0.31 13.42
N LEU A 307 -2.72 1.32 12.76
CA LEU A 307 -1.53 2.02 13.24
C LEU A 307 -1.81 2.89 14.47
N CYS A 308 -3.00 3.47 14.59
CA CYS A 308 -3.38 4.24 15.77
C CYS A 308 -3.86 3.35 16.94
N GLY A 309 -4.17 2.07 16.70
CA GLY A 309 -4.75 1.16 17.70
C GLY A 309 -6.16 1.54 18.14
N GLU A 310 -6.89 2.33 17.34
CA GLU A 310 -8.22 2.86 17.66
C GLU A 310 -8.98 3.24 16.38
N PHE A 311 -10.31 3.41 16.48
CA PHE A 311 -11.12 3.92 15.37
C PHE A 311 -10.98 5.45 15.23
N VAL A 312 -9.88 5.91 14.65
CA VAL A 312 -9.67 7.33 14.33
C VAL A 312 -10.54 7.79 13.16
N VAL A 313 -10.89 6.87 12.25
CA VAL A 313 -11.78 7.11 11.10
C VAL A 313 -12.83 6.01 10.98
N PRO A 314 -14.05 6.32 10.51
CA PRO A 314 -15.10 5.32 10.34
C PRO A 314 -14.74 4.30 9.25
N GLU A 315 -15.04 3.03 9.54
CA GLU A 315 -14.95 1.92 8.61
C GLU A 315 -16.34 1.34 8.36
N LEU A 316 -16.83 1.42 7.13
CA LEU A 316 -18.09 0.85 6.70
C LEU A 316 -17.80 -0.37 5.82
N LEU A 317 -18.07 -1.56 6.36
CA LEU A 317 -17.71 -2.83 5.72
C LEU A 317 -18.98 -3.53 5.20
N GLN A 318 -18.88 -4.12 4.02
CA GLN A 318 -19.93 -4.93 3.37
C GLN A 318 -21.30 -4.26 3.34
N ASP A 319 -22.26 -4.79 4.11
CA ASP A 319 -23.65 -4.35 4.14
C ASP A 319 -23.81 -3.02 4.87
N ALA A 320 -22.85 -2.64 5.73
CA ALA A 320 -22.82 -1.31 6.36
C ALA A 320 -22.40 -0.20 5.39
N ALA A 321 -21.69 -0.54 4.30
CA ALA A 321 -21.23 0.40 3.29
C ALA A 321 -22.35 0.80 2.31
N THR A 322 -23.49 1.25 2.83
CA THR A 322 -24.60 1.76 2.02
C THR A 322 -24.30 3.18 1.53
N PRO A 323 -24.84 3.62 0.38
CA PRO A 323 -24.66 4.98 -0.10
C PRO A 323 -25.08 6.05 0.91
N ALA A 324 -26.16 5.82 1.66
CA ALA A 324 -26.65 6.73 2.68
C ALA A 324 -25.67 6.84 3.86
N ALA A 325 -25.19 5.71 4.39
CA ALA A 325 -24.23 5.71 5.50
C ALA A 325 -22.88 6.33 5.10
N LEU A 326 -22.42 6.07 3.87
CA LEU A 326 -21.21 6.69 3.31
C LEU A 326 -21.35 8.21 3.21
N ALA A 327 -22.49 8.69 2.69
CA ALA A 327 -22.78 10.11 2.58
C ALA A 327 -22.86 10.77 3.96
N GLU A 328 -23.60 10.18 4.91
CA GLU A 328 -23.75 10.69 6.27
C GLU A 328 -22.40 10.82 6.98
N ALA A 329 -21.58 9.76 6.97
CA ALA A 329 -20.27 9.78 7.62
C ALA A 329 -19.31 10.80 6.97
N THR A 330 -19.42 11.04 5.66
CA THR A 330 -18.61 12.02 4.95
C THR A 330 -19.03 13.45 5.29
N LEU A 331 -20.34 13.73 5.28
CA LEU A 331 -20.88 15.03 5.65
C LEU A 331 -20.61 15.36 7.11
N ALA A 332 -20.60 14.36 8.00
CA ALA A 332 -20.25 14.54 9.40
C ALA A 332 -18.81 15.06 9.60
N TRP A 333 -17.85 14.66 8.74
CA TRP A 333 -16.51 15.25 8.75
C TRP A 333 -16.52 16.72 8.32
N LEU A 334 -17.24 17.04 7.24
CA LEU A 334 -17.35 18.41 6.73
C LEU A 334 -18.03 19.36 7.72
N ALA A 335 -18.93 18.83 8.56
CA ALA A 335 -19.65 19.59 9.59
C ALA A 335 -18.88 19.74 10.92
N ALA A 336 -17.74 19.06 11.09
CA ALA A 336 -17.04 19.01 12.39
C ALA A 336 -15.57 19.48 12.32
N PRO A 337 -15.29 20.79 12.11
CA PRO A 337 -13.93 21.33 12.00
C PRO A 337 -13.01 20.98 13.18
N ALA A 338 -13.53 20.99 14.41
CA ALA A 338 -12.75 20.62 15.61
C ALA A 338 -12.29 19.15 15.57
N LYS A 339 -13.17 18.24 15.13
CA LYS A 339 -12.85 16.82 14.96
C LYS A 339 -11.81 16.62 13.85
N VAL A 340 -11.96 17.35 12.75
CA VAL A 340 -10.98 17.36 11.65
C VAL A 340 -9.61 17.81 12.15
N HIS A 341 -9.54 18.89 12.92
CA HIS A 341 -8.28 19.39 13.47
C HIS A 341 -7.61 18.35 14.38
N ALA A 342 -8.36 17.72 15.29
CA ALA A 342 -7.83 16.66 16.15
C ALA A 342 -7.29 15.46 15.34
N LEU A 343 -8.02 15.03 14.31
CA LEU A 343 -7.57 13.97 13.41
C LEU A 343 -6.28 14.36 12.67
N GLN A 344 -6.18 15.59 12.18
CA GLN A 344 -4.98 16.09 11.52
C GLN A 344 -3.76 16.03 12.45
N GLN A 345 -3.90 16.40 13.72
CA GLN A 345 -2.81 16.26 14.71
C GLN A 345 -2.42 14.81 14.94
N ARG A 346 -3.41 13.90 15.05
CA ARG A 346 -3.17 12.47 15.18
C ARG A 346 -2.38 11.92 13.99
N PHE A 347 -2.78 12.30 12.78
CA PHE A 347 -2.09 11.91 11.54
C PHE A 347 -0.74 12.58 11.33
N SER A 348 -0.49 13.75 11.92
CA SER A 348 0.85 14.36 11.98
C SER A 348 1.77 13.58 12.90
N THR A 349 1.26 13.14 14.05
CA THR A 349 2.00 12.26 14.97
C THR A 349 2.35 10.94 14.28
N LEU A 350 1.38 10.31 13.64
CA LEU A 350 1.59 9.08 12.86
C LEU A 350 2.63 9.27 11.75
N HIS A 351 2.58 10.38 11.02
CA HIS A 351 3.57 10.64 9.96
C HIS A 351 4.97 10.78 10.53
N ALA A 352 5.15 11.52 11.62
CA ALA A 352 6.45 11.67 12.28
C ALA A 352 6.99 10.32 12.78
N GLU A 353 6.13 9.44 13.31
CA GLU A 353 6.50 8.09 13.71
C GLU A 353 6.96 7.24 12.52
N LEU A 354 6.22 7.31 11.40
CA LEU A 354 6.53 6.60 10.16
C LEU A 354 7.76 7.13 9.42
N GLN A 355 8.10 8.39 9.63
CA GLN A 355 9.23 9.05 8.99
C GLN A 355 10.54 8.64 9.66
N ARG A 356 11.31 7.80 8.97
CA ARG A 356 12.62 7.33 9.42
C ARG A 356 13.62 7.44 8.29
N ASP A 357 14.90 7.43 8.64
CA ASP A 357 15.99 7.28 7.67
C ASP A 357 16.06 5.82 7.18
N THR A 358 15.09 5.44 6.34
CA THR A 358 14.98 4.08 5.80
C THR A 358 16.27 3.60 5.14
N PRO A 359 16.96 4.39 4.28
CA PRO A 359 18.23 3.97 3.70
C PRO A 359 19.26 3.55 4.76
N THR A 360 19.55 4.41 5.75
CA THR A 360 20.55 4.11 6.79
C THR A 360 20.13 2.94 7.66
N LEU A 361 18.86 2.91 8.11
CA LEU A 361 18.35 1.84 8.96
C LEU A 361 18.33 0.48 8.26
N CYS A 362 18.05 0.44 6.95
CA CYS A 362 18.20 -0.75 6.14
C CYS A 362 19.64 -1.24 6.12
N ALA A 363 20.61 -0.35 5.89
CA ALA A 363 22.03 -0.71 5.89
C ALA A 363 22.50 -1.25 7.24
N ASP A 364 22.08 -0.63 8.35
CA ASP A 364 22.40 -1.09 9.70
C ASP A 364 21.80 -2.46 10.02
N ALA A 365 20.56 -2.72 9.59
CA ALA A 365 19.94 -4.03 9.74
C ALA A 365 20.68 -5.09 8.92
N ILE A 366 21.02 -4.78 7.67
CA ILE A 366 21.78 -5.70 6.80
C ILE A 366 23.18 -5.98 7.33
N GLN A 367 23.87 -4.99 7.88
CA GLN A 367 25.20 -5.20 8.47
C GLN A 367 25.15 -6.24 9.60
N LYS A 368 24.14 -6.17 10.48
CA LYS A 368 23.96 -7.16 11.55
C LYS A 368 23.77 -8.58 11.01
N VAL A 369 23.05 -8.73 9.89
CA VAL A 369 22.88 -10.03 9.23
C VAL A 369 24.19 -10.53 8.64
N LEU A 370 25.00 -9.64 8.05
CA LEU A 370 26.29 -10.01 7.44
C LEU A 370 27.35 -10.36 8.49
N GLU A 371 27.30 -9.77 9.69
CA GLU A 371 28.26 -10.01 10.78
C GLU A 371 27.92 -11.22 11.67
N GLY A 372 26.63 -11.53 11.86
CA GLY A 372 26.17 -12.73 12.59
C GLY A 372 26.26 -14.01 11.78
#